data_AF-A0A239ZHZ4-F1
#
_entry.id   AF-A0A239ZHZ4-F1
#
_cell.length_a   1.000
_cell.length_b   1.000
_cell.length_c   1.000
_cell.angle_alpha   90.00
_cell.angle_beta   90.00
_cell.angle_gamma   90.00
#
_symmetry.space_group_name_H-M   'P 1'
#
loop_
_entity.id
_entity.type
_entity.pdbx_description
1 polymer ?
#
loop_
_entity_poly.entity_id
_entity_poly.type
_entity_poly.pdbx_seq_one_letter_code
_entity_poly.pdbx_strand_id
1 'polypeptide(L)'
;MKIKKKVLVTVAVMGLTTMNLSATIEAKEPTNKDKSPKIQNVEVDHRNYDKNGSTAKKEVLESSTSTMNYIKSLEGKGWDFDGYYGWQCFDLVNYYWNYLYGHGLHGDYAKDIPTANDFSGEATVYKNTPSFVAKPGDIVVFNEDFGSGAGHTAIVMNGNADGNLMKFQSLDQNWYGGGADKSEVAQRITHDYETEMWFIRPNR
;
A
#
# COMPACT_ATOMS: atom_id res chain seq x y z
N MET A 1 -40.54 27.13 -42.41
CA MET A 1 -40.79 27.94 -41.20
C MET A 1 -40.62 27.05 -39.98
N LYS A 2 -39.67 27.36 -39.11
CA LYS A 2 -39.27 26.55 -37.94
C LYS A 2 -40.22 26.77 -36.75
N ILE A 3 -40.19 25.82 -35.81
CA ILE A 3 -40.17 25.94 -34.33
C ILE A 3 -41.32 25.24 -33.54
N LYS A 4 -40.94 24.08 -33.01
CA LYS A 4 -41.05 23.52 -31.64
C LYS A 4 -42.42 23.31 -30.98
N LYS A 5 -42.76 22.03 -30.79
CA LYS A 5 -43.64 21.52 -29.71
C LYS A 5 -42.96 21.72 -28.36
N LYS A 6 -43.63 22.37 -27.40
CA LYS A 6 -43.26 22.37 -25.98
C LYS A 6 -43.86 21.14 -25.30
N VAL A 7 -43.02 20.33 -24.68
CA VAL A 7 -43.42 19.27 -23.74
C VAL A 7 -43.53 19.94 -22.36
N LEU A 8 -44.70 19.80 -21.73
CA LEU A 8 -44.95 20.23 -20.36
C LEU A 8 -44.72 19.00 -19.46
N VAL A 9 -43.63 19.02 -18.68
CA VAL A 9 -43.40 18.02 -17.63
C VAL A 9 -43.83 18.64 -16.30
N THR A 10 -44.91 18.12 -15.75
CA THR A 10 -45.40 18.49 -14.42
C THR A 10 -44.50 17.84 -13.36
N VAL A 11 -43.78 18.65 -12.58
CA VAL A 11 -43.01 18.19 -11.43
C VAL A 11 -43.96 18.05 -10.25
N ALA A 12 -44.13 16.82 -9.75
CA ALA A 12 -44.80 16.55 -8.49
C ALA A 12 -43.90 16.96 -7.32
N VAL A 13 -44.33 17.94 -6.54
CA VAL A 13 -43.69 18.31 -5.27
C VAL A 13 -44.18 17.32 -4.22
N MET A 14 -43.37 16.33 -3.87
CA MET A 14 -43.60 15.53 -2.66
C MET A 14 -43.16 16.34 -1.44
N GLY A 15 -44.11 16.58 -0.55
CA GLY A 15 -43.90 17.35 0.68
C GLY A 15 -42.96 16.66 1.65
N LEU A 16 -42.05 17.46 2.21
CA LEU A 16 -41.27 17.13 3.40
C LEU A 16 -42.22 17.04 4.60
N THR A 17 -42.31 15.87 5.22
CA THR A 17 -42.85 15.72 6.57
C THR A 17 -41.69 15.44 7.51
N THR A 18 -41.37 16.39 8.37
CA THR A 18 -40.39 16.20 9.46
C THR A 18 -41.06 15.45 10.60
N MET A 19 -40.56 14.27 10.95
CA MET A 19 -40.86 13.61 12.21
C MET A 19 -39.60 13.58 13.07
N ASN A 20 -39.64 14.37 14.15
CA ASN A 20 -38.76 14.23 15.30
C ASN A 20 -39.22 13.03 16.11
N LEU A 21 -38.31 12.12 16.45
CA LEU A 21 -38.47 11.25 17.61
C LEU A 21 -37.14 11.17 18.36
N SER A 22 -37.16 11.82 19.52
CA SER A 22 -36.10 11.78 20.53
C SER A 22 -36.04 10.39 21.15
N ALA A 23 -34.86 9.77 21.14
CA ALA A 23 -34.53 8.66 22.03
C ALA A 23 -33.35 9.08 22.91
N THR A 24 -33.68 9.43 24.15
CA THR A 24 -32.76 9.52 25.27
C THR A 24 -32.18 8.13 25.55
N ILE A 25 -30.85 8.00 25.50
CA ILE A 25 -30.12 6.94 26.20
C ILE A 25 -29.16 7.61 27.17
N GLU A 26 -29.40 7.30 28.43
CA GLU A 26 -28.72 7.76 29.63
C GLU A 26 -27.43 6.95 29.80
N ALA A 27 -26.28 7.53 29.48
CA ALA A 27 -24.98 6.91 29.75
C ALA A 27 -24.48 7.32 31.14
N LYS A 28 -24.64 6.39 32.08
CA LYS A 28 -24.09 6.41 33.43
C LYS A 28 -22.55 6.42 33.38
N GLU A 29 -21.91 7.43 33.97
CA GLU A 29 -20.47 7.43 34.24
C GLU A 29 -20.07 6.23 35.12
N PRO A 30 -18.98 5.52 34.79
CA PRO A 30 -18.23 4.75 35.77
C PRO A 30 -16.94 5.47 36.18
N THR A 31 -16.82 5.57 37.49
CA THR A 31 -15.73 6.10 38.30
C THR A 31 -14.41 5.34 38.13
N ASN A 32 -13.34 6.12 37.97
CA ASN A 32 -11.95 5.93 38.41
C ASN A 32 -11.50 4.53 38.91
N LYS A 33 -10.50 3.95 38.24
CA LYS A 33 -9.27 3.45 38.87
C LYS A 33 -8.20 3.12 37.83
N ASP A 34 -7.19 3.97 37.81
CA ASP A 34 -5.85 3.76 37.24
C ASP A 34 -5.32 2.34 37.55
N LYS A 35 -5.09 1.58 36.48
CA LYS A 35 -4.21 0.40 36.46
C LYS A 35 -3.47 0.36 35.14
N SER A 36 -2.70 1.43 34.88
CA SER A 36 -1.60 1.36 33.93
C SER A 36 -0.70 0.17 34.31
N PRO A 37 -0.43 -0.80 33.42
CA PRO A 37 0.60 -1.80 33.67
C PRO A 37 1.92 -1.05 33.82
N LYS A 38 2.57 -1.16 34.99
CA LYS A 38 3.94 -0.69 35.17
C LYS A 38 4.83 -1.56 34.28
N ILE A 39 5.06 -1.12 33.05
CA ILE A 39 6.07 -1.69 32.17
C ILE A 39 7.41 -1.35 32.81
N GLN A 40 8.09 -2.38 33.29
CA GLN A 40 9.46 -2.26 33.74
C GLN A 40 10.30 -1.89 32.52
N ASN A 41 11.05 -0.80 32.62
CA ASN A 41 12.06 -0.43 31.63
C ASN A 41 13.11 -1.55 31.62
N VAL A 42 12.96 -2.52 30.71
CA VAL A 42 14.09 -3.36 30.32
C VAL A 42 14.89 -2.50 29.36
N GLU A 43 15.88 -1.81 29.92
CA GLU A 43 16.96 -1.20 29.15
C GLU A 43 17.68 -2.33 28.41
N VAL A 44 17.35 -2.52 27.14
CA VAL A 44 18.05 -3.46 26.29
C VAL A 44 19.40 -2.80 25.97
N ASP A 45 20.43 -3.14 26.76
CA ASP A 45 21.81 -2.72 26.54
C ASP A 45 22.24 -3.10 25.12
N HIS A 46 22.33 -2.10 24.25
CA HIS A 46 22.74 -2.23 22.85
C HIS A 46 24.26 -2.42 22.73
N ARG A 47 24.87 -3.29 23.54
CA ARG A 47 26.33 -3.51 23.54
C ARG A 47 26.71 -4.98 23.63
N ASN A 48 26.46 -5.70 22.54
CA ASN A 48 27.48 -6.54 21.90
C ASN A 48 26.86 -7.23 20.69
N TYR A 49 27.18 -6.74 19.49
CA TYR A 49 27.02 -7.54 18.28
C TYR A 49 28.37 -7.59 17.59
N ASP A 50 28.85 -8.82 17.40
CA ASP A 50 30.22 -9.18 17.09
C ASP A 50 30.85 -8.40 15.94
N LYS A 51 32.09 -7.97 16.22
CA LYS A 51 33.05 -7.44 15.26
C LYS A 51 33.57 -8.60 14.42
N ASN A 52 32.91 -8.89 13.30
CA ASN A 52 33.52 -9.43 12.07
C ASN A 52 32.44 -9.48 10.97
N GLY A 53 32.37 -8.43 10.15
CA GLY A 53 31.42 -8.34 9.03
C GLY A 53 31.20 -6.92 8.50
N SER A 54 32.18 -6.04 8.63
CA SER A 54 32.00 -4.60 8.36
C SER A 54 31.76 -4.28 6.89
N THR A 55 32.30 -5.07 5.95
CA THR A 55 32.17 -4.79 4.51
C THR A 55 30.81 -5.22 3.99
N ALA A 56 30.38 -6.45 4.27
CA ALA A 56 29.04 -6.93 3.88
C ALA A 56 27.91 -6.12 4.55
N LYS A 57 28.06 -5.73 5.82
CA LYS A 57 27.06 -4.87 6.48
C LYS A 57 27.04 -3.45 5.92
N LYS A 58 28.19 -2.91 5.50
CA LYS A 58 28.28 -1.60 4.86
C LYS A 58 27.68 -1.63 3.47
N GLU A 59 27.96 -2.66 2.68
CA GLU A 59 27.42 -2.87 1.34
C GLU A 59 25.90 -3.10 1.37
N VAL A 60 25.39 -3.91 2.31
CA VAL A 60 23.95 -4.10 2.53
C VAL A 60 23.28 -2.82 3.04
N LEU A 61 23.92 -2.03 3.91
CA LEU A 61 23.36 -0.77 4.42
C LEU A 61 23.37 0.33 3.34
N GLU A 62 24.45 0.46 2.57
CA GLU A 62 24.57 1.38 1.44
C GLU A 62 23.63 0.97 0.29
N SER A 63 23.51 -0.33 -0.02
CA SER A 63 22.52 -0.88 -0.95
C SER A 63 21.09 -0.63 -0.45
N SER A 64 20.79 -0.87 0.82
CA SER A 64 19.46 -0.56 1.37
C SER A 64 19.13 0.93 1.29
N THR A 65 20.14 1.79 1.45
CA THR A 65 19.99 3.25 1.39
C THR A 65 19.84 3.73 -0.06
N SER A 66 20.61 3.18 -1.01
CA SER A 66 20.49 3.50 -2.44
C SER A 66 19.15 3.03 -3.00
N THR A 67 18.70 1.83 -2.64
CA THR A 67 17.35 1.32 -2.98
C THR A 67 16.26 2.25 -2.46
N MET A 68 16.30 2.62 -1.18
CA MET A 68 15.26 3.50 -0.64
C MET A 68 15.32 4.92 -1.21
N ASN A 69 16.50 5.42 -1.57
CA ASN A 69 16.64 6.68 -2.29
C ASN A 69 16.04 6.60 -3.69
N TYR A 70 16.24 5.48 -4.39
CA TYR A 70 15.60 5.24 -5.68
C TYR A 70 14.08 5.22 -5.55
N ILE A 71 13.52 4.45 -4.60
CA ILE A 71 12.07 4.40 -4.34
C ILE A 71 11.52 5.81 -4.05
N LYS A 72 12.19 6.59 -3.19
CA LYS A 72 11.78 7.98 -2.90
C LYS A 72 11.86 8.89 -4.13
N SER A 73 12.76 8.62 -5.07
CA SER A 73 12.86 9.39 -6.32
C SER A 73 11.70 9.15 -7.29
N LEU A 74 10.96 8.06 -7.10
CA LEU A 74 9.75 7.73 -7.86
C LEU A 74 8.53 8.53 -7.40
N GLU A 75 8.50 8.95 -6.14
CA GLU A 75 7.40 9.69 -5.52
C GLU A 75 7.11 11.02 -6.25
N GLY A 76 5.83 11.34 -6.42
CA GLY A 76 5.35 12.58 -7.05
C GLY A 76 5.44 12.61 -8.58
N LYS A 77 5.72 11.46 -9.21
CA LYS A 77 5.80 11.31 -10.68
C LYS A 77 4.87 10.21 -11.18
N GLY A 78 4.42 10.35 -12.42
CA GLY A 78 3.67 9.33 -13.11
C GLY A 78 4.57 8.43 -13.95
N TRP A 79 4.45 7.13 -13.76
CA TRP A 79 5.30 6.11 -14.39
C TRP A 79 4.47 5.21 -15.30
N ASP A 80 4.93 5.06 -16.53
CA ASP A 80 4.32 4.26 -17.60
C ASP A 80 5.46 3.38 -18.15
N PHE A 81 5.50 2.11 -17.75
CA PHE A 81 6.63 1.21 -18.01
C PHE A 81 6.45 0.49 -19.34
N ASP A 82 5.23 0.02 -19.60
CA ASP A 82 4.89 -0.77 -20.78
C ASP A 82 4.29 0.06 -21.93
N GLY A 83 3.88 1.31 -21.68
CA GLY A 83 3.24 2.19 -22.66
C GLY A 83 1.73 1.97 -22.79
N TYR A 84 1.11 1.16 -21.95
CA TYR A 84 -0.30 0.77 -22.00
C TYR A 84 -1.05 1.20 -20.74
N TYR A 85 -2.32 1.56 -20.91
CA TYR A 85 -3.23 1.94 -19.82
C TYR A 85 -2.76 3.10 -18.90
N GLY A 86 -1.66 3.78 -19.19
CA GLY A 86 -1.25 5.01 -18.54
C GLY A 86 -0.36 4.78 -17.33
N TRP A 87 -0.74 5.34 -16.18
CA TRP A 87 0.05 5.27 -14.95
C TRP A 87 -0.54 4.24 -14.01
N GLN A 88 -0.27 2.95 -14.21
CA GLN A 88 -0.85 1.86 -13.42
C GLN A 88 0.01 1.48 -12.22
N CYS A 89 -0.57 0.71 -11.29
CA CYS A 89 0.15 0.22 -10.10
C CYS A 89 1.32 -0.70 -10.48
N PHE A 90 1.11 -1.53 -11.50
CA PHE A 90 2.12 -2.47 -11.98
C PHE A 90 3.31 -1.76 -12.66
N ASP A 91 3.08 -0.62 -13.34
CA ASP A 91 4.15 0.19 -13.93
C ASP A 91 5.16 0.65 -12.88
N LEU A 92 4.66 1.24 -11.78
CA LEU A 92 5.50 1.75 -10.70
C LEU A 92 6.40 0.64 -10.14
N VAL A 93 5.83 -0.54 -9.91
CA VAL A 93 6.56 -1.70 -9.39
C VAL A 93 7.57 -2.22 -10.42
N ASN A 94 7.24 -2.21 -11.71
CA ASN A 94 8.15 -2.62 -12.78
C ASN A 94 9.35 -1.67 -12.95
N TYR A 95 9.17 -0.36 -12.79
CA TYR A 95 10.32 0.56 -12.73
C TYR A 95 11.28 0.19 -11.59
N TYR A 96 10.74 -0.14 -10.42
CA TYR A 96 11.56 -0.57 -9.28
C TYR A 96 12.23 -1.92 -9.50
N TRP A 97 11.50 -2.92 -10.02
CA TRP A 97 12.08 -4.23 -10.30
C TRP A 97 13.19 -4.16 -11.35
N ASN A 98 12.95 -3.40 -12.43
CA ASN A 98 13.93 -3.18 -13.48
C ASN A 98 15.17 -2.44 -12.97
N TYR A 99 15.03 -1.51 -12.02
CA TYR A 99 16.18 -0.89 -11.37
C TYR A 99 17.05 -1.90 -10.60
N LEU A 100 16.43 -2.89 -9.95
CA LEU A 100 17.15 -3.89 -9.17
C LEU A 100 17.81 -4.96 -10.03
N TYR A 101 17.10 -5.46 -11.05
CA TYR A 101 17.48 -6.69 -11.77
C TYR A 101 17.66 -6.51 -13.28
N GLY A 102 17.32 -5.34 -13.83
CA GLY A 102 17.48 -5.04 -15.25
C GLY A 102 16.44 -5.68 -16.19
N HIS A 103 15.34 -6.20 -15.63
CA HIS A 103 14.18 -6.68 -16.38
C HIS A 103 12.88 -6.37 -15.65
N GLY A 104 11.74 -6.54 -16.33
CA GLY A 104 10.40 -6.41 -15.74
C GLY A 104 9.90 -7.72 -15.12
N LEU A 105 8.89 -7.58 -14.27
CA LEU A 105 8.01 -8.65 -13.80
C LEU A 105 6.96 -8.97 -14.87
N HIS A 106 6.44 -10.19 -14.79
CA HIS A 106 5.40 -10.76 -15.64
C HIS A 106 4.06 -10.92 -14.89
N GLY A 107 2.98 -11.02 -15.66
CA GLY A 107 1.60 -11.18 -15.18
C GLY A 107 0.64 -10.38 -16.06
N ASP A 108 -0.55 -10.90 -16.30
CA ASP A 108 -1.61 -10.12 -16.99
C ASP A 108 -2.18 -9.05 -16.06
N TYR A 109 -2.21 -9.34 -14.76
CA TYR A 109 -2.64 -8.43 -13.70
C TYR A 109 -1.67 -8.44 -12.50
N ALA A 110 -1.80 -7.43 -11.64
CA ALA A 110 -0.96 -7.29 -10.44
C ALA A 110 -1.04 -8.51 -9.51
N LYS A 111 -2.23 -9.11 -9.35
CA LYS A 111 -2.43 -10.31 -8.53
C LYS A 111 -1.65 -11.54 -9.01
N ASP A 112 -1.24 -11.57 -10.28
CA ASP A 112 -0.56 -12.71 -10.89
C ASP A 112 0.96 -12.70 -10.61
N ILE A 113 1.52 -11.57 -10.16
CA ILE A 113 2.96 -11.41 -9.91
C ILE A 113 3.56 -12.57 -9.10
N PRO A 114 2.96 -13.05 -7.98
CA PRO A 114 3.55 -14.10 -7.16
C PRO A 114 3.71 -15.45 -7.88
N THR A 115 2.93 -15.71 -8.94
CA THR A 115 2.87 -17.02 -9.62
C THR A 115 3.33 -16.95 -11.09
N ALA A 116 3.32 -15.77 -11.71
CA ALA A 116 3.76 -15.56 -13.08
C ALA A 116 5.28 -15.37 -13.24
N ASN A 117 6.02 -15.28 -12.13
CA ASN A 117 7.46 -15.00 -12.10
C ASN A 117 8.24 -16.11 -11.39
N ASP A 118 9.47 -16.35 -11.84
CA ASP A 118 10.46 -17.13 -11.09
C ASP A 118 11.35 -16.18 -10.28
N PHE A 119 11.22 -16.20 -8.96
CA PHE A 119 11.99 -15.36 -8.06
C PHE A 119 13.30 -16.01 -7.59
N SER A 120 13.63 -17.20 -8.09
CA SER A 120 14.83 -17.94 -7.69
C SER A 120 16.10 -17.12 -7.89
N GLY A 121 16.80 -16.85 -6.78
CA GLY A 121 18.03 -16.05 -6.79
C GLY A 121 17.80 -14.53 -6.65
N GLU A 122 16.60 -14.03 -6.95
CA GLU A 122 16.31 -12.60 -6.95
C GLU A 122 15.55 -12.16 -5.69
N ALA A 123 14.55 -12.91 -5.26
CA ALA A 123 13.71 -12.53 -4.13
C ALA A 123 13.16 -13.73 -3.35
N THR A 124 12.63 -13.43 -2.16
CA THR A 124 11.82 -14.37 -1.38
C THR A 124 10.36 -13.93 -1.38
N VAL A 125 9.45 -14.85 -1.68
CA VAL A 125 8.00 -14.60 -1.66
C VAL A 125 7.42 -15.05 -0.32
N TYR A 126 6.68 -14.15 0.35
CA TYR A 126 6.02 -14.40 1.62
C TYR A 126 4.50 -14.24 1.45
N LYS A 127 3.73 -15.22 1.93
CA LYS A 127 2.31 -14.99 2.20
C LYS A 127 2.17 -14.17 3.49
N ASN A 128 1.24 -13.21 3.51
CA ASN A 128 0.95 -12.50 4.74
C ASN A 128 0.46 -13.46 5.83
N THR A 129 0.89 -13.20 7.06
CA THR A 129 0.44 -13.90 8.27
C THR A 129 0.27 -12.86 9.37
N PRO A 130 -0.48 -13.13 10.45
CA PRO A 130 -0.60 -12.18 11.57
C PRO A 130 0.73 -11.76 12.21
N SER A 131 1.78 -12.56 12.04
CA SER A 131 3.13 -12.28 12.54
C SER A 131 4.09 -11.72 11.48
N PHE A 132 3.66 -11.64 10.22
CA PHE A 132 4.51 -11.13 9.15
C PHE A 132 4.65 -9.61 9.29
N VAL A 133 5.86 -9.11 9.03
CA VAL A 133 6.14 -7.67 9.01
C VAL A 133 6.86 -7.36 7.71
N ALA A 134 6.25 -6.51 6.89
CA ALA A 134 6.84 -6.01 5.67
C ALA A 134 8.08 -5.17 5.97
N LYS A 135 9.02 -5.11 5.02
CA LYS A 135 10.22 -4.29 5.11
C LYS A 135 10.23 -3.23 4.01
N PRO A 136 10.86 -2.07 4.24
CA PRO A 136 11.04 -1.08 3.19
C PRO A 136 11.68 -1.68 1.94
N GLY A 137 11.02 -1.51 0.80
CA GLY A 137 11.32 -2.03 -0.53
C GLY A 137 10.90 -3.48 -0.78
N ASP A 138 10.12 -4.10 0.10
CA ASP A 138 9.27 -5.23 -0.31
C ASP A 138 8.23 -4.74 -1.33
N ILE A 139 7.87 -5.59 -2.28
CA ILE A 139 6.72 -5.38 -3.16
C ILE A 139 5.53 -6.07 -2.49
N VAL A 140 4.44 -5.33 -2.25
CA VAL A 140 3.18 -5.92 -1.80
C VAL A 140 2.29 -6.22 -3.01
N VAL A 141 1.59 -7.34 -2.97
CA VAL A 141 0.58 -7.74 -3.96
C VAL A 141 -0.73 -8.02 -3.23
N PHE A 142 -1.78 -7.33 -3.65
CA PHE A 142 -3.14 -7.46 -3.16
C PHE A 142 -3.92 -8.42 -4.06
N ASN A 143 -4.86 -9.17 -3.47
CA ASN A 143 -5.70 -10.12 -4.19
C ASN A 143 -6.74 -9.42 -5.11
N GLU A 144 -7.57 -10.23 -5.75
CA GLU A 144 -8.62 -9.80 -6.70
C GLU A 144 -9.77 -8.97 -6.11
N ASP A 145 -9.87 -8.85 -4.79
CA ASP A 145 -10.84 -7.93 -4.17
C ASP A 145 -10.46 -6.45 -4.43
N PHE A 146 -9.23 -6.21 -4.90
CA PHE A 146 -8.69 -4.91 -5.26
C PHE A 146 -8.61 -4.72 -6.78
N GLY A 147 -8.55 -3.47 -7.22
CA GLY A 147 -8.33 -3.13 -8.64
C GLY A 147 -9.38 -3.69 -9.59
N SER A 148 -10.63 -3.81 -9.13
CA SER A 148 -11.75 -4.38 -9.92
C SER A 148 -11.46 -5.78 -10.47
N GLY A 149 -10.77 -6.63 -9.71
CA GLY A 149 -10.44 -8.01 -10.09
C GLY A 149 -9.01 -8.22 -10.58
N ALA A 150 -8.29 -7.14 -10.93
CA ALA A 150 -6.88 -7.18 -11.34
C ALA A 150 -5.91 -7.31 -10.14
N GLY A 151 -6.40 -7.08 -8.93
CA GLY A 151 -5.55 -6.85 -7.77
C GLY A 151 -4.84 -5.50 -7.82
N HIS A 152 -3.92 -5.32 -6.88
CA HIS A 152 -3.11 -4.11 -6.76
C HIS A 152 -1.68 -4.47 -6.36
N THR A 153 -0.73 -3.59 -6.63
CA THR A 153 0.66 -3.78 -6.18
C THR A 153 1.32 -2.44 -5.87
N ALA A 154 2.25 -2.44 -4.92
CA ALA A 154 2.92 -1.23 -4.45
C ALA A 154 4.28 -1.57 -3.82
N ILE A 155 5.09 -0.53 -3.56
CA ILE A 155 6.41 -0.68 -2.96
C ILE A 155 6.35 -0.24 -1.49
N VAL A 156 6.61 -1.14 -0.55
CA VAL A 156 6.55 -0.84 0.88
C VAL A 156 7.61 0.20 1.24
N MET A 157 7.22 1.25 1.96
CA MET A 157 8.13 2.28 2.49
C MET A 157 8.35 2.16 3.99
N ASN A 158 7.35 1.68 4.73
CA ASN A 158 7.41 1.42 6.17
C ASN A 158 6.45 0.27 6.52
N GLY A 159 6.96 -0.83 7.07
CA GLY A 159 6.14 -1.99 7.46
C GLY A 159 5.37 -1.85 8.77
N ASN A 160 5.56 -0.77 9.52
CA ASN A 160 4.86 -0.53 10.78
C ASN A 160 4.46 0.95 10.87
N ALA A 161 3.50 1.35 10.05
CA ALA A 161 3.09 2.74 9.92
C ALA A 161 2.31 3.25 11.14
N ASP A 162 1.64 2.36 11.87
CA ASP A 162 0.83 2.69 13.05
C ASP A 162 1.51 2.37 14.39
N GLY A 163 2.69 1.75 14.36
CA GLY A 163 3.42 1.33 15.55
C GLY A 163 2.97 0.01 16.15
N ASN A 164 1.85 -0.57 15.69
CA ASN A 164 1.21 -1.76 16.26
C ASN A 164 1.19 -2.96 15.30
N LEU A 165 1.91 -2.89 14.18
CA LEU A 165 1.99 -3.94 13.15
C LEU A 165 0.65 -4.23 12.45
N MET A 166 -0.32 -3.33 12.54
CA MET A 166 -1.60 -3.48 11.83
C MET A 166 -1.61 -2.77 10.49
N LYS A 167 -0.72 -1.78 10.31
CA LYS A 167 -0.63 -1.00 9.08
C LYS A 167 0.77 -0.92 8.53
N PHE A 168 0.88 -0.86 7.22
CA PHE A 168 2.10 -0.48 6.51
C PHE A 168 1.83 0.73 5.62
N GLN A 169 2.89 1.45 5.26
CA GLN A 169 2.87 2.52 4.26
C GLN A 169 3.64 2.06 3.04
N SER A 170 3.08 2.27 1.87
CA SER A 170 3.72 2.02 0.57
C SER A 170 3.70 3.26 -0.32
N LEU A 171 4.48 3.18 -1.40
CA LEU A 171 4.38 4.05 -2.56
C LEU A 171 3.52 3.34 -3.60
N ASP A 172 2.42 3.97 -3.96
CA ASP A 172 1.38 3.42 -4.80
C ASP A 172 1.17 4.32 -6.01
N GLN A 173 0.72 3.76 -7.12
CA GLN A 173 0.22 4.49 -8.26
C GLN A 173 -1.14 3.91 -8.66
N ASN A 174 -2.06 4.74 -9.13
CA ASN A 174 -3.44 4.36 -9.45
C ASN A 174 -4.21 3.70 -8.29
N TRP A 175 -4.00 4.16 -7.06
CA TRP A 175 -4.79 3.69 -5.92
C TRP A 175 -6.21 4.24 -5.95
N TYR A 176 -6.39 5.49 -6.40
CA TYR A 176 -7.70 6.16 -6.47
C TYR A 176 -8.35 6.09 -7.87
N GLY A 177 -7.74 5.40 -8.83
CA GLY A 177 -8.31 5.20 -10.17
C GLY A 177 -7.93 6.27 -11.20
N GLY A 178 -6.95 7.15 -10.93
CA GLY A 178 -6.53 8.21 -11.86
C GLY A 178 -5.43 7.82 -12.86
N GLY A 179 -5.06 6.54 -12.92
CA GLY A 179 -3.95 6.05 -13.73
C GLY A 179 -4.17 6.15 -15.24
N ALA A 180 -5.36 5.78 -15.72
CA ALA A 180 -5.70 5.80 -17.15
C ALA A 180 -5.67 7.23 -17.73
N ASP A 181 -6.11 8.21 -16.93
CA ASP A 181 -6.13 9.62 -17.31
C ASP A 181 -4.79 10.34 -17.02
N LYS A 182 -3.79 9.62 -16.49
CA LYS A 182 -2.48 10.18 -16.11
C LYS A 182 -2.62 11.37 -15.16
N SER A 183 -3.52 11.26 -14.19
CA SER A 183 -3.80 12.31 -13.20
C SER A 183 -3.39 11.94 -11.77
N GLU A 184 -3.01 10.68 -11.54
CA GLU A 184 -2.59 10.18 -10.23
C GLU A 184 -1.12 9.76 -10.25
N VAL A 185 -0.26 10.62 -9.72
CA VAL A 185 1.17 10.33 -9.57
C VAL A 185 1.43 9.33 -8.45
N ALA A 186 2.59 8.70 -8.46
CA ALA A 186 3.04 7.83 -7.38
C ALA A 186 3.03 8.59 -6.03
N GLN A 187 2.32 8.05 -5.05
CA GLN A 187 2.05 8.72 -3.78
C GLN A 187 2.00 7.73 -2.63
N ARG A 188 2.17 8.23 -1.40
CA ARG A 188 2.18 7.37 -0.22
C ARG A 188 0.78 7.02 0.22
N ILE A 189 0.51 5.73 0.39
CA ILE A 189 -0.75 5.23 0.94
C ILE A 189 -0.46 4.38 2.17
N THR A 190 -1.30 4.51 3.18
CA THR A 190 -1.26 3.63 4.37
C THR A 190 -2.36 2.60 4.22
N HIS A 191 -1.96 1.33 4.30
CA HIS A 191 -2.82 0.16 4.15
C HIS A 191 -2.87 -0.63 5.44
N ASP A 192 -3.99 -1.31 5.66
CA ASP A 192 -4.08 -2.37 6.66
C ASP A 192 -3.40 -3.64 6.13
N TYR A 193 -2.87 -4.48 7.02
CA TYR A 193 -2.43 -5.82 6.64
C TYR A 193 -3.64 -6.73 6.42
N GLU A 194 -3.95 -7.05 5.16
CA GLU A 194 -5.06 -7.95 4.80
C GLU A 194 -4.59 -9.41 4.70
N THR A 195 -5.49 -10.36 4.97
CA THR A 195 -5.12 -11.79 5.10
C THR A 195 -4.59 -12.41 3.80
N GLU A 196 -5.07 -11.96 2.65
CA GLU A 196 -4.72 -12.50 1.33
C GLU A 196 -3.79 -11.54 0.56
N MET A 197 -2.69 -11.16 1.21
CA MET A 197 -1.59 -10.42 0.60
C MET A 197 -0.35 -11.30 0.41
N TRP A 198 0.42 -10.96 -0.61
CA TRP A 198 1.78 -11.48 -0.80
C TRP A 198 2.79 -10.36 -0.72
N PHE A 199 3.97 -10.68 -0.20
CA PHE A 199 5.10 -9.75 -0.11
C PHE A 199 6.32 -10.39 -0.76
N ILE A 200 6.86 -9.73 -1.77
CA ILE A 200 8.06 -10.17 -2.49
C ILE A 200 9.21 -9.32 -1.98
N ARG A 201 10.20 -9.96 -1.37
CA ARG A 201 11.36 -9.31 -0.77
C ARG A 201 12.60 -9.52 -1.65
N PRO A 202 13.06 -8.48 -2.37
CA PRO A 202 14.34 -8.49 -3.06
C PRO A 202 15.51 -8.92 -2.16
N ASN A 203 16.42 -9.77 -2.66
CA ASN A 203 17.58 -10.26 -1.92
C ASN A 203 18.64 -9.17 -1.66
N ARG A 204 18.79 -8.23 -2.60
CA ARG A 204 19.71 -7.06 -2.61
C ARG A 204 21.21 -7.31 -2.44
#